data_AF-Q2A1R5-F1
#
_entry.id   AF-Q2A1R5-F1
#
_cell.length_a   1.000
_cell.length_b   1.000
_cell.length_c   1.000
_cell.angle_alpha   90.00
_cell.angle_beta   90.00
_cell.angle_gamma   90.00
#
_symmetry.space_group_name_H-M   'P 1'
#
loop_
_entity.id
_entity.type
_entity.pdbx_description
1 polymer ?
#
loop_
_entity_poly.entity_id
_entity_poly.type
_entity_poly.pdbx_seq_one_letter_code
_entity_poly.pdbx_strand_id
1 'polypeptide(L)'
;MKKIIICFIFVFSINVSFADATSELIDKIKNIHSMTANFNQKLIDGQTNNNLNSKGNMSLKKPQYFKWITTSPNNQEIVSNGTKLWIYDGDLDQLIIKKVSNDIAQFPYLILLSKNTNNINKLFTVTAQDNNSYILKPKNDQMIDSIKIKFTPNNQLEYLEISTSLNQFTKIEFNNVKTDVDISNTSFDFKAPQNTDIIDETKSA
;
A
#
# COMPACT_ATOMS: atom_id res chain seq x y z
N MET A 1 64.38 -25.34 4.74
CA MET A 1 63.06 -26.00 4.85
C MET A 1 61.98 -24.92 4.74
N LYS A 2 61.34 -24.74 3.57
CA LYS A 2 60.31 -23.70 3.36
C LYS A 2 58.97 -24.22 3.87
N LYS A 3 58.48 -23.69 4.98
CA LYS A 3 57.17 -24.03 5.57
C LYS A 3 56.08 -23.27 4.80
N ILE A 4 55.29 -23.97 3.98
CA ILE A 4 54.12 -23.42 3.29
C ILE A 4 53.00 -23.29 4.33
N ILE A 5 52.62 -22.06 4.65
CA ILE A 5 51.46 -21.75 5.50
C ILE A 5 50.22 -21.89 4.62
N ILE A 6 49.43 -22.93 4.86
CA ILE A 6 48.13 -23.14 4.23
C ILE A 6 47.12 -22.27 4.98
N CYS A 7 46.80 -21.11 4.41
CA CYS A 7 45.68 -20.28 4.87
C CYS A 7 44.36 -20.94 4.44
N PHE A 8 43.65 -21.56 5.38
CA PHE A 8 42.25 -21.96 5.19
C PHE A 8 41.37 -20.70 5.21
N ILE A 9 40.91 -20.26 4.04
CA ILE A 9 39.86 -19.25 3.91
C ILE A 9 38.54 -19.93 4.28
N PHE A 10 38.05 -19.66 5.50
CA PHE A 10 36.67 -19.98 5.88
C PHE A 10 35.74 -18.96 5.21
N VAL A 11 35.08 -19.38 4.12
CA VAL A 11 34.00 -18.59 3.52
C VAL A 11 32.79 -18.67 4.44
N PHE A 12 32.63 -17.67 5.31
CA PHE A 12 31.39 -17.48 6.07
C PHE A 12 30.29 -17.12 5.07
N SER A 13 29.46 -18.10 4.70
CA SER A 13 28.27 -17.84 3.90
C SER A 13 27.26 -17.09 4.79
N ILE A 14 27.15 -15.78 4.59
CA ILE A 14 26.12 -14.96 5.22
C ILE A 14 24.80 -15.37 4.57
N ASN A 15 24.07 -16.28 5.19
CA ASN A 15 22.71 -16.62 4.78
C ASN A 15 21.81 -15.42 5.14
N VAL A 16 21.70 -14.44 4.25
CA VAL A 16 20.66 -13.42 4.32
C VAL A 16 19.34 -14.13 4.06
N SER A 17 18.64 -14.52 5.12
CA SER A 17 17.36 -15.22 5.03
C SER A 17 16.28 -14.25 4.55
N PHE A 18 15.95 -14.26 3.25
CA PHE A 18 14.84 -13.49 2.67
C PHE A 18 13.48 -13.84 3.29
N ALA A 19 13.32 -15.05 3.82
CA ALA A 19 12.08 -15.52 4.43
C ALA A 19 11.70 -14.68 5.67
N ASP A 20 12.70 -14.15 6.39
CA ASP A 20 12.50 -13.39 7.62
C ASP A 20 11.81 -12.04 7.34
N ALA A 21 12.31 -11.28 6.38
CA ALA A 21 11.75 -9.97 6.02
C ALA A 21 10.29 -10.05 5.54
N THR A 22 9.95 -11.10 4.77
CA THR A 22 8.57 -11.29 4.30
C THR A 22 7.63 -11.58 5.48
N SER A 23 8.04 -12.46 6.40
CA SER A 23 7.23 -12.79 7.58
C SER A 23 7.05 -11.59 8.48
N GLU A 24 8.13 -10.87 8.79
CA GLU A 24 8.08 -9.70 9.67
C GLU A 24 7.15 -8.61 9.12
N LEU A 25 7.24 -8.31 7.82
CA LEU A 25 6.31 -7.38 7.17
C LEU A 25 4.86 -7.85 7.28
N ILE A 26 4.60 -9.12 6.97
CA ILE A 26 3.25 -9.70 7.05
C ILE A 26 2.70 -9.59 8.48
N ASP A 27 3.52 -9.86 9.49
CA ASP A 27 3.12 -9.78 10.89
C ASP A 27 2.82 -8.34 11.31
N LYS A 28 3.68 -7.37 10.95
CA LYS A 28 3.42 -5.95 11.19
C LYS A 28 2.11 -5.49 10.54
N ILE A 29 1.87 -5.82 9.27
CA ILE A 29 0.61 -5.46 8.63
C ILE A 29 -0.54 -6.21 9.31
N LYS A 30 -0.41 -7.51 9.63
CA LYS A 30 -1.45 -8.32 10.28
C LYS A 30 -1.92 -7.75 11.61
N ASN A 31 -1.02 -7.19 12.39
CA ASN A 31 -1.32 -6.57 13.68
C ASN A 31 -2.12 -5.25 13.58
N ILE A 32 -2.25 -4.66 12.38
CA ILE A 32 -3.15 -3.53 12.17
C ILE A 32 -4.59 -4.05 12.02
N HIS A 33 -5.38 -4.14 13.10
CA HIS A 33 -6.77 -4.59 13.03
C HIS A 33 -7.73 -3.50 12.53
N SER A 34 -7.57 -2.30 13.06
CA SER A 34 -8.22 -1.09 12.57
C SER A 34 -7.25 0.09 12.68
N MET A 35 -7.44 1.09 11.83
CA MET A 35 -6.56 2.25 11.79
C MET A 35 -7.28 3.48 11.27
N THR A 36 -6.99 4.65 11.84
CA THR A 36 -7.28 5.94 11.22
C THR A 36 -5.99 6.74 11.10
N ALA A 37 -5.88 7.56 10.05
CA ALA A 37 -4.74 8.45 9.84
C ALA A 37 -5.13 9.60 8.91
N ASN A 38 -4.42 10.72 9.02
CA ASN A 38 -4.30 11.68 7.92
C ASN A 38 -3.22 11.19 6.96
N PHE A 39 -3.29 11.55 5.69
CA PHE A 39 -2.21 11.33 4.74
C PHE A 39 -1.83 12.62 4.01
N ASN A 40 -0.55 12.73 3.67
CA ASN A 40 -0.03 13.64 2.66
C ASN A 40 0.62 12.81 1.56
N GLN A 41 0.19 13.01 0.34
CA GLN A 41 0.68 12.30 -0.83
C GLN A 41 1.39 13.28 -1.76
N LYS A 42 2.55 12.88 -2.27
CA LYS A 42 3.28 13.57 -3.31
C LYS A 42 3.54 12.60 -4.45
N LEU A 43 2.99 12.91 -5.62
CA LEU A 43 3.28 12.23 -6.88
C LEU A 43 4.23 13.10 -7.70
N ILE A 44 5.32 12.51 -8.14
CA ILE A 44 6.34 13.11 -9.00
C ILE A 44 6.35 12.33 -10.30
N ASP A 45 6.09 13.00 -11.42
CA ASP A 45 6.32 12.44 -12.74
C ASP A 45 7.74 12.80 -13.19
N GLY A 46 8.64 11.82 -13.24
CA GLY A 46 10.05 12.05 -13.54
C GLY A 46 10.35 12.41 -14.99
N GLN A 47 9.37 12.32 -15.90
CA GLN A 47 9.53 12.75 -17.30
C GLN A 47 9.23 14.24 -17.45
N THR A 48 8.19 14.71 -16.75
CA THR A 48 7.71 16.11 -16.83
C THR A 48 8.20 16.99 -15.69
N ASN A 49 8.77 16.40 -14.62
CA ASN A 49 9.04 17.03 -13.32
C ASN A 49 7.78 17.62 -12.65
N ASN A 50 6.59 17.25 -13.11
CA ASN A 50 5.34 17.68 -12.50
C ASN A 50 5.17 17.03 -11.13
N ASN A 51 4.77 17.84 -10.17
CA ASN A 51 4.52 17.41 -8.80
C ASN A 51 3.05 17.66 -8.45
N LEU A 52 2.33 16.60 -8.13
CA LEU A 52 0.97 16.69 -7.60
C LEU A 52 1.01 16.35 -6.11
N ASN A 53 0.59 17.31 -5.28
CA ASN A 53 0.46 17.09 -3.84
C ASN A 53 -1.03 16.94 -3.52
N SER A 54 -1.39 15.88 -2.83
CA SER A 54 -2.73 15.67 -2.32
C SER A 54 -2.71 15.32 -0.84
N LYS A 55 -3.83 15.50 -0.16
CA LYS A 55 -3.96 15.17 1.27
C LYS A 55 -5.36 14.75 1.60
N GLY A 56 -5.50 14.11 2.75
CA GLY A 56 -6.79 13.63 3.18
C GLY A 56 -6.75 12.75 4.41
N ASN A 57 -7.74 11.88 4.51
CA ASN A 57 -7.96 11.00 5.65
C ASN A 57 -8.18 9.57 5.17
N MET A 58 -7.71 8.62 5.96
CA MET A 58 -7.98 7.22 5.72
C MET A 58 -8.50 6.52 6.97
N SER A 59 -9.32 5.50 6.75
CA SER A 59 -9.70 4.53 7.76
C SER A 59 -9.65 3.12 7.19
N LEU A 60 -9.24 2.17 8.02
CA LEU A 60 -9.09 0.77 7.69
C LEU A 60 -9.72 -0.02 8.84
N LYS A 61 -10.47 -1.08 8.51
CA LYS A 61 -10.91 -2.08 9.47
C LYS A 61 -10.90 -3.45 8.83
N LYS A 62 -10.12 -4.35 9.40
CA LYS A 62 -9.97 -5.72 8.89
C LYS A 62 -11.26 -6.54 9.03
N PRO A 63 -11.43 -7.55 8.16
CA PRO A 63 -10.47 -8.00 7.14
C PRO A 63 -10.42 -7.14 5.87
N GLN A 64 -11.39 -6.24 5.66
CA GLN A 64 -11.74 -5.88 4.28
C GLN A 64 -12.28 -4.47 4.07
N TYR A 65 -12.56 -3.74 5.15
CA TYR A 65 -13.09 -2.39 5.09
C TYR A 65 -11.99 -1.37 4.96
N PHE A 66 -12.15 -0.46 4.02
CA PHE A 66 -11.20 0.61 3.77
C PHE A 66 -11.92 1.84 3.26
N LYS A 67 -11.48 3.01 3.69
CA LYS A 67 -11.97 4.29 3.18
C LYS A 67 -10.81 5.27 3.08
N TRP A 68 -10.69 5.92 1.93
CA TRP A 68 -9.68 6.91 1.61
C TRP A 68 -10.38 8.13 1.03
N ILE A 69 -10.25 9.27 1.70
CA ILE A 69 -10.90 10.51 1.33
C ILE A 69 -9.81 11.53 1.04
N THR A 70 -9.60 11.86 -0.23
CA THR A 70 -8.77 12.98 -0.66
C THR A 70 -9.61 14.25 -0.58
N THR A 71 -9.12 15.25 0.14
CA THR A 71 -9.82 16.54 0.34
C THR A 71 -9.17 17.69 -0.41
N SER A 72 -7.99 17.48 -0.98
CA SER A 72 -7.24 18.48 -1.74
C SER A 72 -6.22 17.79 -2.66
N PRO A 73 -6.01 18.29 -3.89
CA PRO A 73 -6.72 19.41 -4.52
C PRO A 73 -8.14 19.03 -4.95
N ASN A 74 -8.35 17.75 -5.29
CA ASN A 74 -9.61 17.23 -5.80
C ASN A 74 -10.33 16.45 -4.70
N ASN A 75 -11.66 16.43 -4.78
CA ASN A 75 -12.50 15.67 -3.86
C ASN A 75 -12.68 14.25 -4.39
N GLN A 76 -12.02 13.27 -3.75
CA GLN A 76 -12.14 11.87 -4.16
C GLN A 76 -12.37 10.97 -2.95
N GLU A 77 -13.35 10.07 -3.05
CA GLU A 77 -13.62 9.04 -2.06
C GLU A 77 -13.43 7.65 -2.64
N ILE A 78 -12.56 6.85 -2.04
CA ILE A 78 -12.36 5.45 -2.36
C ILE A 78 -12.79 4.62 -1.16
N VAL A 79 -13.84 3.83 -1.32
CA VAL A 79 -14.45 3.04 -0.25
C VAL A 79 -14.49 1.58 -0.66
N SER A 80 -14.13 0.68 0.25
CA SER A 80 -14.22 -0.76 0.08
C SER A 80 -14.96 -1.38 1.25
N ASN A 81 -15.87 -2.30 0.93
CA ASN A 81 -16.50 -3.19 1.91
C ASN A 81 -15.96 -4.63 1.85
N GLY A 82 -14.89 -4.84 1.08
CA GLY A 82 -14.28 -6.16 0.86
C GLY A 82 -14.72 -6.91 -0.38
N THR A 83 -15.89 -6.57 -0.93
CA THR A 83 -16.40 -7.16 -2.18
C THR A 83 -16.28 -6.16 -3.33
N LYS A 84 -16.75 -4.94 -3.09
CA LYS A 84 -16.74 -3.84 -4.07
C LYS A 84 -15.83 -2.71 -3.60
N LEU A 85 -15.26 -2.04 -4.57
CA LEU A 85 -14.57 -0.76 -4.44
C LEU A 85 -15.43 0.31 -5.14
N TRP A 86 -15.78 1.36 -4.41
CA TRP A 86 -16.41 2.57 -4.94
C TRP A 86 -15.34 3.63 -5.05
N ILE A 87 -15.14 4.17 -6.25
CA ILE A 87 -14.21 5.25 -6.54
C ILE A 87 -15.05 6.42 -7.02
N TYR A 88 -15.27 7.40 -6.15
CA TYR A 88 -16.06 8.58 -6.43
C TYR A 88 -15.16 9.78 -6.65
N ASP A 89 -15.31 10.44 -7.80
CA ASP A 89 -14.75 11.75 -8.09
C ASP A 89 -15.87 12.79 -7.92
N GLY A 90 -15.76 13.60 -6.87
CA GLY A 90 -16.76 14.60 -6.52
C GLY A 90 -16.68 15.88 -7.33
N ASP A 91 -15.60 16.10 -8.08
CA ASP A 91 -15.48 17.24 -8.98
C ASP A 91 -16.12 16.94 -10.35
N LEU A 92 -16.19 15.65 -10.72
CA LEU A 92 -16.83 15.15 -11.94
C LEU A 92 -18.24 14.59 -11.72
N ASP A 93 -18.69 14.49 -10.47
CA ASP A 93 -19.90 13.77 -10.08
C ASP A 93 -19.96 12.36 -10.70
N GLN A 94 -18.84 11.62 -10.67
CA GLN A 94 -18.73 10.30 -11.28
C GLN A 94 -18.33 9.24 -10.26
N LEU A 95 -19.00 8.08 -10.32
CA LEU A 95 -18.73 6.91 -9.50
C LEU A 95 -18.35 5.71 -10.37
N ILE A 96 -17.16 5.16 -10.14
CA ILE A 96 -16.72 3.89 -10.71
C ILE A 96 -16.83 2.80 -9.64
N ILE A 97 -17.49 1.69 -9.97
CA ILE A 97 -17.64 0.54 -9.08
C ILE A 97 -16.84 -0.63 -9.64
N LYS A 98 -15.84 -1.11 -8.90
CA LYS A 98 -14.98 -2.24 -9.26
C LYS A 98 -15.08 -3.39 -8.26
N LYS A 99 -14.68 -4.59 -8.66
CA LYS A 99 -14.43 -5.69 -7.70
C LYS A 99 -13.12 -5.40 -6.97
N VAL A 100 -13.05 -5.72 -5.68
CA VAL A 100 -11.77 -5.68 -4.97
C VAL A 100 -10.86 -6.77 -5.55
N SER A 101 -9.84 -6.38 -6.31
CA SER A 101 -8.82 -7.27 -6.88
C SER A 101 -7.50 -7.18 -6.10
N ASN A 102 -6.51 -7.97 -6.51
CA ASN A 102 -5.14 -7.85 -5.99
C ASN A 102 -4.30 -6.83 -6.78
N ASP A 103 -4.91 -6.07 -7.69
CA ASP A 103 -4.23 -5.02 -8.46
C ASP A 103 -4.02 -3.79 -7.55
N ILE A 104 -2.84 -3.75 -6.93
CA ILE A 104 -2.44 -2.67 -6.03
C ILE A 104 -1.75 -1.53 -6.77
N ALA A 105 -1.53 -1.61 -8.09
CA ALA A 105 -0.83 -0.58 -8.86
C ALA A 105 -1.59 0.75 -8.81
N GLN A 106 -2.91 0.69 -8.93
CA GLN A 106 -3.76 1.88 -8.87
C GLN A 106 -3.92 2.41 -7.45
N PHE A 107 -3.90 1.53 -6.45
CA PHE A 107 -4.24 1.86 -5.05
C PHE A 107 -3.31 1.14 -4.07
N PRO A 108 -2.06 1.60 -3.91
CA PRO A 108 -1.02 0.87 -3.17
C PRO A 108 -1.33 0.66 -1.69
N TYR A 109 -2.08 1.58 -1.07
CA TYR A 109 -2.57 1.45 0.30
C TYR A 109 -3.53 0.25 0.50
N LEU A 110 -4.08 -0.35 -0.57
CA LEU A 110 -4.87 -1.58 -0.46
C LEU A 110 -4.03 -2.77 0.00
N ILE A 111 -2.69 -2.70 -0.07
CA ILE A 111 -1.82 -3.76 0.48
C ILE A 111 -2.05 -4.00 1.98
N LEU A 112 -2.61 -3.01 2.69
CA LEU A 112 -2.96 -3.09 4.11
C LEU A 112 -4.19 -3.98 4.39
N LEU A 113 -4.99 -4.32 3.36
CA LEU A 113 -6.16 -5.20 3.51
C LEU A 113 -5.76 -6.67 3.64
N SER A 114 -6.46 -7.44 4.49
CA SER A 114 -6.12 -8.85 4.76
C SER A 114 -6.04 -9.72 3.51
N LYS A 115 -6.92 -9.46 2.52
CA LYS A 115 -6.92 -10.17 1.23
C LYS A 115 -5.58 -10.03 0.50
N ASN A 116 -4.99 -8.83 0.54
CA ASN A 116 -3.72 -8.55 -0.11
C ASN A 116 -2.54 -9.02 0.75
N THR A 117 -2.60 -8.85 2.07
CA THR A 117 -1.52 -9.31 2.98
C THR A 117 -1.27 -10.81 2.88
N ASN A 118 -2.34 -11.60 2.74
CA ASN A 118 -2.24 -13.06 2.62
C ASN A 118 -1.58 -13.51 1.30
N ASN A 119 -1.48 -12.63 0.31
CA ASN A 119 -0.89 -12.90 -0.99
C ASN A 119 0.49 -12.24 -1.16
N ILE A 120 1.04 -11.54 -0.16
CA ILE A 120 2.31 -10.80 -0.30
C ILE A 120 3.43 -11.72 -0.82
N ASN A 121 3.63 -12.90 -0.22
CA ASN A 121 4.67 -13.83 -0.65
C ASN A 121 4.43 -14.41 -2.06
N LYS A 122 3.18 -14.48 -2.53
CA LYS A 122 2.83 -14.95 -3.88
C LYS A 122 3.03 -13.86 -4.92
N LEU A 123 2.77 -12.61 -4.57
CA LEU A 123 2.75 -11.47 -5.48
C LEU A 123 4.08 -10.71 -5.50
N PHE A 124 4.84 -10.73 -4.41
CA PHE A 124 6.04 -9.90 -4.23
C PHE A 124 7.24 -10.71 -3.74
N THR A 125 8.42 -10.25 -4.12
CA THR A 125 9.67 -10.53 -3.42
C THR A 125 9.90 -9.40 -2.42
N VAL A 126 10.03 -9.74 -1.14
CA VAL A 126 10.22 -8.76 -0.05
C VAL A 126 11.66 -8.77 0.41
N THR A 127 12.25 -7.59 0.55
CA THR A 127 13.60 -7.40 1.12
C THR A 127 13.54 -6.35 2.22
N ALA A 128 14.14 -6.62 3.37
CA ALA A 128 14.38 -5.59 4.38
C ALA A 128 15.48 -4.64 3.88
N GLN A 129 15.28 -3.34 4.02
CA GLN A 129 16.28 -2.32 3.67
C GLN A 129 16.99 -1.78 4.90
N ASP A 130 16.23 -1.48 5.96
CA ASP A 130 16.69 -1.01 7.27
C ASP A 130 15.68 -1.45 8.34
N ASN A 131 15.89 -1.05 9.60
CA ASN A 131 14.95 -1.37 10.68
C ASN A 131 13.53 -0.88 10.34
N ASN A 132 12.57 -1.80 10.29
CA ASN A 132 11.17 -1.54 9.98
C ASN A 132 10.88 -0.99 8.56
N SER A 133 11.81 -1.15 7.60
CA SER A 133 11.60 -0.76 6.19
C SER A 133 11.71 -1.96 5.26
N TYR A 134 10.71 -2.11 4.40
CA TYR A 134 10.59 -3.24 3.49
C TYR A 134 10.37 -2.75 2.07
N ILE A 135 11.13 -3.30 1.13
CA ILE A 135 10.91 -3.12 -0.30
C ILE A 135 10.24 -4.38 -0.84
N LEU A 136 9.11 -4.20 -1.51
CA LEU A 136 8.36 -5.23 -2.21
C LEU A 136 8.54 -4.99 -3.71
N LYS A 137 9.06 -5.98 -4.42
CA LYS A 137 9.10 -5.97 -5.89
C LYS A 137 8.06 -6.95 -6.43
N PRO A 138 7.13 -6.54 -7.29
CA PRO A 138 6.16 -7.47 -7.86
C PRO A 138 6.87 -8.56 -8.67
N LYS A 139 6.31 -9.76 -8.62
CA LYS A 139 6.82 -10.90 -9.39
C LYS A 139 6.33 -10.89 -10.85
N ASN A 140 5.10 -10.41 -11.06
CA ASN A 140 4.40 -10.51 -12.35
C ASN A 140 3.81 -9.19 -12.86
N ASP A 141 3.92 -8.11 -12.09
CA ASP A 141 3.45 -6.78 -12.51
C ASP A 141 4.63 -5.98 -13.07
N GLN A 142 4.52 -5.52 -14.32
CA GLN A 142 5.56 -4.77 -15.03
C GLN A 142 5.35 -3.25 -14.94
N MET A 143 4.23 -2.79 -14.37
CA MET A 143 3.92 -1.36 -14.21
C MET A 143 4.54 -0.82 -12.92
N ILE A 144 4.66 -1.66 -11.89
CA ILE A 144 5.28 -1.29 -10.60
C ILE A 144 6.71 -1.82 -10.54
N ASP A 145 7.69 -0.94 -10.30
CA ASP A 145 9.07 -1.36 -10.04
C ASP A 145 9.24 -1.82 -8.58
N SER A 146 8.68 -1.04 -7.65
CA SER A 146 8.74 -1.36 -6.23
C SER A 146 7.71 -0.60 -5.39
N ILE A 147 7.35 -1.20 -4.27
CA ILE A 147 6.62 -0.57 -3.17
C ILE A 147 7.50 -0.62 -1.93
N LYS A 148 7.75 0.52 -1.29
CA LYS A 148 8.39 0.58 0.02
C LYS A 148 7.36 0.82 1.10
N ILE A 149 7.49 0.08 2.20
CA ILE A 149 6.65 0.23 3.39
C ILE A 149 7.57 0.49 4.57
N LYS A 150 7.36 1.61 5.24
CA LYS A 150 8.09 1.97 6.46
C LYS A 150 7.15 2.01 7.65
N PHE A 151 7.60 1.44 8.75
CA PHE A 151 6.99 1.60 10.06
C PHE A 151 7.91 2.38 11.00
N THR A 152 7.30 3.10 11.93
CA THR A 152 8.02 3.74 13.04
C THR A 152 8.61 2.68 13.98
N PRO A 153 9.53 3.04 14.91
CA PRO A 153 10.03 2.11 15.92
C PRO A 153 8.92 1.44 16.76
N ASN A 154 7.77 2.10 16.91
CA ASN A 154 6.59 1.58 17.61
C ASN A 154 5.64 0.79 16.70
N ASN A 155 6.09 0.37 15.52
CA ASN A 155 5.33 -0.40 14.52
C ASN A 155 4.09 0.31 13.96
N GLN A 156 4.01 1.64 14.02
CA GLN A 156 2.95 2.39 13.32
C GLN A 156 3.34 2.58 11.86
N LEU A 157 2.37 2.56 10.94
CA LEU A 157 2.62 2.86 9.53
C LEU A 157 3.10 4.30 9.38
N GLU A 158 4.29 4.50 8.81
CA GLU A 158 4.91 5.82 8.67
C GLU A 158 4.72 6.36 7.25
N TYR A 159 5.14 5.58 6.25
CA TYR A 159 4.94 5.95 4.85
C TYR A 159 4.86 4.74 3.92
N LEU A 160 4.29 4.98 2.75
CA LEU A 160 4.39 4.13 1.56
C LEU A 160 5.11 4.90 0.45
N GLU A 161 6.00 4.25 -0.29
CA GLU A 161 6.55 4.77 -1.54
C GLU A 161 6.29 3.80 -2.67
N ILE A 162 6.02 4.32 -3.86
CA ILE A 162 5.75 3.54 -5.07
C ILE A 162 6.59 4.12 -6.19
N SER A 163 7.32 3.25 -6.87
CA SER A 163 8.00 3.56 -8.13
C SER A 163 7.38 2.72 -9.24
N THR A 164 7.14 3.35 -10.38
CA THR A 164 6.56 2.70 -11.57
C THR A 164 7.53 2.76 -12.74
N SER A 165 7.36 1.83 -13.69
CA SER A 165 8.18 1.75 -14.90
C SER A 165 8.02 2.97 -15.83
N LEU A 166 7.00 3.81 -15.59
CA LEU A 166 6.81 5.11 -16.26
C LEU A 166 7.60 6.26 -15.62
N ASN A 167 8.51 5.96 -14.69
CA ASN A 167 9.30 6.93 -13.92
C ASN A 167 8.43 7.86 -13.04
N GLN A 168 7.28 7.35 -12.58
CA GLN A 168 6.44 8.04 -11.60
C GLN A 168 6.77 7.54 -10.19
N PHE A 169 6.96 8.49 -9.28
CA PHE A 169 7.26 8.25 -7.87
C PHE A 169 6.16 8.83 -7.01
N THR A 170 5.52 7.99 -6.21
CA THR A 170 4.51 8.43 -5.24
C THR A 170 5.02 8.17 -3.83
N LYS A 171 5.01 9.18 -2.96
CA LYS A 171 5.21 9.02 -1.52
C LYS A 171 3.93 9.40 -0.79
N ILE A 172 3.51 8.55 0.15
CA ILE A 172 2.35 8.75 1.00
C ILE A 172 2.84 8.71 2.45
N GLU A 173 2.77 9.83 3.15
CA GLU A 173 3.15 9.96 4.55
C GLU A 173 1.90 9.98 5.44
N PHE A 174 1.87 9.09 6.44
CA PHE A 174 0.76 8.95 7.36
C PHE A 174 1.03 9.73 8.65
N ASN A 175 0.03 10.49 9.08
CA ASN A 175 0.11 11.35 10.26
C ASN A 175 -1.10 11.08 11.17
N ASN A 176 -0.95 11.37 12.47
CA ASN A 176 -1.99 11.14 13.48
C ASN A 176 -2.53 9.69 13.45
N VAL A 177 -1.63 8.73 13.25
CA VAL A 177 -1.97 7.31 13.15
C VAL A 177 -2.49 6.80 14.49
N LYS A 178 -3.72 6.26 14.47
CA LYS A 178 -4.34 5.58 15.61
C LYS A 178 -4.70 4.16 15.17
N THR A 179 -4.21 3.15 15.87
CA THR A 179 -4.54 1.74 15.66
C THR A 179 -5.60 1.28 16.66
N ASP A 180 -6.24 0.14 16.38
CA ASP A 180 -7.21 -0.52 17.26
C ASP A 180 -8.39 0.39 17.66
N VAL A 181 -8.72 1.30 16.75
CA VAL A 181 -9.87 2.22 16.87
C VAL A 181 -11.16 1.44 16.65
N ASP A 182 -12.16 1.68 17.48
CA ASP A 182 -13.51 1.19 17.22
C ASP A 182 -14.15 2.01 16.08
N ILE A 183 -14.43 1.37 14.96
CA ILE A 183 -15.00 1.98 13.76
C ILE A 183 -16.23 1.18 13.38
N SER A 184 -17.40 1.83 13.30
CA SER A 184 -18.62 1.20 12.81
C SER A 184 -18.44 0.72 11.37
N ASN A 185 -18.97 -0.47 11.04
CA ASN A 185 -18.96 -0.96 9.66
C ASN A 185 -19.73 -0.03 8.71
N THR A 186 -20.75 0.66 9.21
CA THR A 186 -21.55 1.62 8.42
C THR A 186 -20.75 2.83 7.94
N SER A 187 -19.59 3.11 8.54
CA SER A 187 -18.67 4.15 8.06
C SER A 187 -18.07 3.83 6.68
N PHE A 188 -18.17 2.58 6.24
CA PHE A 188 -17.69 2.09 4.94
C PHE A 188 -18.82 1.84 3.93
N ASP A 189 -20.04 2.26 4.25
CA ASP A 189 -21.11 2.34 3.27
C ASP A 189 -20.90 3.58 2.40
N PHE A 190 -20.93 3.41 1.08
CA PHE A 190 -20.91 4.54 0.15
C PHE A 190 -22.31 4.81 -0.40
N LYS A 191 -22.75 6.07 -0.33
CA LYS A 191 -23.98 6.56 -0.94
C LYS A 191 -23.62 7.64 -1.94
N ALA A 192 -23.82 7.37 -3.22
CA ALA A 192 -23.59 8.35 -4.27
C ALA A 192 -24.56 9.55 -4.09
N PRO A 193 -24.09 10.79 -4.27
CA PRO A 193 -24.96 11.95 -4.40
C PRO A 193 -25.98 11.82 -5.53
N GLN A 194 -26.99 12.69 -5.51
CA GLN A 194 -27.97 12.74 -6.58
C GLN A 194 -27.30 13.14 -7.90
N ASN A 195 -27.72 12.54 -9.01
CA ASN A 195 -27.23 12.80 -10.38
C ASN A 195 -25.78 12.35 -10.65
N THR A 196 -25.14 11.61 -9.73
CA THR A 196 -23.85 10.98 -10.00
C THR A 196 -23.94 10.04 -11.19
N ASP A 197 -23.02 10.18 -12.15
CA ASP A 197 -22.83 9.24 -13.25
C ASP A 197 -22.19 7.95 -12.73
N ILE A 198 -22.82 6.79 -12.97
CA ILE A 198 -22.39 5.52 -12.37
C ILE A 198 -21.90 4.54 -13.44
N ILE A 199 -20.62 4.19 -13.34
CA ILE A 199 -19.96 3.18 -14.16
C ILE A 199 -19.74 1.94 -13.29
N ASP A 200 -20.54 0.90 -13.49
CA ASP A 200 -20.44 -0.37 -12.73
C ASP A 200 -19.69 -1.44 -13.53
N GLU A 201 -18.38 -1.53 -13.33
CA GLU A 201 -17.52 -2.56 -13.93
C GLU A 201 -17.70 -3.94 -13.30
N THR A 202 -18.44 -4.07 -12.19
CA THR A 202 -18.64 -5.38 -11.54
C THR A 202 -19.58 -6.30 -12.34
N LYS A 203 -20.35 -5.72 -13.27
CA LYS A 203 -21.28 -6.40 -14.16
C LYS A 203 -20.69 -6.72 -15.53
N SER A 204 -19.56 -6.12 -15.89
CA SER A 204 -18.85 -6.42 -17.13
C SER A 204 -18.20 -7.80 -17.00
N ALA A 205 -18.48 -8.65 -17.98
CA ALA A 205 -18.22 -10.11 -17.98
C ALA A 205 -16.74 -10.48 -17.92
#